data_AF-A0A164LEI1-F1
#
_entry.id   AF-A0A164LEI1-F1
#
_cell.length_a   1.000
_cell.length_b   1.000
_cell.length_c   1.000
_cell.angle_alpha   90.00
_cell.angle_beta   90.00
_cell.angle_gamma   90.00
#
_symmetry.space_group_name_H-M   'P 1'
#
loop_
_entity.id
_entity.type
_entity.pdbx_description
1 polymer ?
#
loop_
_entity_poly.entity_id
_entity_poly.type
_entity_poly.pdbx_seq_one_letter_code
_entity_poly.pdbx_strand_id
1 'polypeptide(L)' 'MIQIKCTYENDDYINTPFNGNLREAEEYYLGEHFNLGKTTDNMQKCIKVEEIK' A
#
# COMPACT_ATOMS: atom_id res chain seq x y z
N MET A 1 4.46 15.59 -1.52
CA MET A 1 4.47 14.26 -2.14
C MET A 1 5.57 13.47 -1.46
N ILE A 2 5.22 12.33 -0.86
CA ILE A 2 6.16 11.42 -0.19
C ILE A 2 6.26 10.12 -0.98
N GLN A 3 7.30 9.32 -0.74
CA GLN A 3 7.36 7.95 -1.22
C GLN A 3 6.90 7.04 -0.07
N ILE A 4 6.00 6.10 -0.35
CA ILE A 4 5.56 5.12 0.63
C ILE A 4 5.79 3.70 0.15
N LYS A 5 6.02 2.79 1.09
CA LYS A 5 5.95 1.35 0.92
C LYS A 5 4.68 0.83 1.58
N CYS A 6 3.82 0.18 0.79
CA CYS A 6 2.65 -0.53 1.30
C CYS A 6 2.95 -2.03 1.27
N THR A 7 2.89 -2.71 2.42
CA THR A 7 3.10 -4.16 2.55
C THR A 7 1.75 -4.84 2.76
N TYR A 8 1.53 -5.94 2.07
CA TYR A 8 0.27 -6.68 2.02
C TYR A 8 0.37 -8.02 2.77
N GLU A 9 -0.77 -8.63 3.07
CA GLU A 9 -0.85 -9.84 3.89
C GLU A 9 -0.15 -11.08 3.29
N ASN A 10 0.09 -11.10 1.97
CA ASN A 10 0.87 -12.12 1.29
C ASN A 10 2.38 -11.82 1.22
N ASP A 11 2.87 -10.88 2.04
CA ASP A 11 4.25 -10.39 2.08
C ASP A 11 4.71 -9.62 0.83
N ASP A 12 3.84 -9.41 -0.18
CA ASP A 12 4.13 -8.50 -1.29
C ASP A 12 4.14 -7.05 -0.82
N TYR A 13 4.78 -6.19 -1.61
CA TYR A 13 4.75 -4.76 -1.39
C TYR A 13 4.74 -3.97 -2.69
N ILE A 14 4.24 -2.74 -2.60
CA ILE A 14 4.42 -1.73 -3.64
C ILE A 14 5.14 -0.52 -3.07
N ASN A 15 5.93 0.14 -3.91
CA ASN A 15 6.47 1.46 -3.64
C ASN A 15 5.76 2.45 -4.57
N THR A 16 5.17 3.50 -4.00
CA THR A 16 4.38 4.46 -4.78
C THR A 16 4.52 5.88 -4.25
N PRO A 17 4.57 6.90 -5.13
CA PRO A 17 4.41 8.28 -4.69
C PRO A 17 3.00 8.52 -4.15
N PHE A 18 2.91 9.26 -3.05
CA PHE A 18 1.65 9.66 -2.46
C PHE A 18 1.56 11.18 -2.34
N ASN A 19 0.44 11.75 -2.81
CA ASN A 19 0.16 13.17 -2.72
C ASN A 19 -0.49 13.51 -1.38
N GLY A 20 0.34 13.55 -0.34
CA GLY A 20 -0.08 13.85 1.03
C GLY A 20 1.04 13.61 2.02
N ASN A 21 0.66 13.39 3.28
CA ASN A 21 1.55 12.95 4.37
C ASN A 21 1.30 11.48 4.74
N LEU A 22 2.12 10.92 5.63
CA LEU A 22 2.04 9.51 6.01
C LEU A 22 0.69 9.13 6.66
N ARG A 23 0.09 10.01 7.46
CA ARG A 23 -1.22 9.73 8.10
C ARG A 23 -2.32 9.58 7.06
N GLU A 24 -2.35 10.47 6.05
CA GLU A 24 -3.30 10.39 4.94
C GLU A 24 -3.07 9.11 4.10
N ALA A 25 -1.82 8.65 3.97
CA ALA A 25 -1.53 7.38 3.32
C ALA A 25 -1.99 6.17 4.15
N GLU A 26 -1.81 6.20 5.47
CA GLU A 26 -2.34 5.17 6.38
C GLU A 26 -3.87 5.11 6.31
N GLU A 27 -4.56 6.25 6.34
CA GLU A 27 -6.03 6.32 6.21
C GLU A 27 -6.53 5.75 4.86
N TYR A 28 -5.75 5.90 3.78
CA TYR A 28 -6.12 5.41 2.46
C TYR A 28 -5.81 3.93 2.24
N TYR A 29 -4.64 3.46 2.72
CA TYR A 29 -4.16 2.11 2.42
C TYR A 29 -4.41 1.12 3.54
N LEU A 30 -4.16 1.50 4.80
CA LEU A 30 -4.07 0.54 5.90
C LEU A 30 -5.43 -0.10 6.18
N GLY A 31 -5.50 -1.43 6.06
CA GLY A 31 -6.72 -2.19 6.29
C GLY A 31 -7.60 -2.38 5.05
N GLU A 32 -7.37 -1.62 3.98
CA GLU A 32 -8.08 -1.71 2.71
C GLU A 32 -7.54 -2.86 1.83
N HIS A 33 -8.38 -3.36 0.93
CA HIS A 33 -8.02 -4.46 0.01
C HIS A 33 -7.75 -3.91 -1.39
N PHE A 34 -6.64 -4.35 -1.99
CA PHE A 34 -6.24 -3.96 -3.32
C PHE A 34 -6.00 -5.20 -4.18
N ASN A 35 -6.33 -5.11 -5.47
CA ASN A 35 -6.02 -6.17 -6.42
C ASN A 35 -4.57 -6.03 -6.89
N LEU A 36 -3.69 -6.92 -6.41
CA LEU A 36 -2.30 -7.03 -6.85
C LEU A 36 -2.14 -7.96 -8.06
N GLY A 37 -3.25 -8.51 -8.55
CA GLY A 37 -3.30 -9.51 -9.60
C GLY A 37 -2.97 -8.91 -10.97
N LYS A 38 -2.14 -9.61 -11.75
CA LYS A 38 -1.86 -9.24 -13.15
C LYS A 38 -2.69 -10.03 -14.16
N THR A 39 -2.88 -11.33 -13.92
CA THR A 39 -3.61 -12.24 -14.81
C THR A 39 -4.89 -12.78 -14.18
N THR A 40 -4.88 -12.98 -12.87
CA THR A 40 -6.04 -13.36 -12.06
C THR A 40 -6.14 -12.41 -10.88
N ASP A 41 -7.35 -12.25 -10.33
CA ASP A 41 -7.54 -11.44 -9.12
C ASP A 41 -6.67 -11.95 -7.98
N ASN A 42 -5.94 -11.03 -7.36
CA ASN A 42 -5.16 -11.26 -6.16
C ASN A 42 -5.50 -10.14 -5.17
N MET A 43 -6.67 -10.24 -4.54
CA MET A 43 -7.12 -9.29 -3.54
C MET A 43 -6.33 -9.48 -2.26
N GLN A 44 -5.59 -8.44 -1.87
CA GLN A 44 -4.72 -8.47 -0.70
C GLN A 44 -4.99 -7.27 0.19
N LYS A 45 -5.13 -7.51 1.49
CA LYS A 45 -5.23 -6.47 2.50
C LYS A 45 -3.87 -5.82 2.73
N CYS A 46 -3.81 -4.49 2.72
CA CYS A 46 -2.61 -3.78 3.16
C CYS A 46 -2.52 -3.81 4.69
N ILE A 47 -1.39 -4.30 5.20
CA ILE A 47 -1.15 -4.50 6.64
C ILE A 47 -0.12 -3.55 7.21
N LYS A 48 0.61 -2.81 6.36
CA LYS A 48 1.64 -1.85 6.80
C LYS A 48 1.86 -0.77 5.75
N VAL A 49 1.94 0.48 6.20
CA VAL A 49 2.31 1.63 5.37
C VAL A 49 3.52 2.29 6.03
N GLU A 50 4.57 2.56 5.25
CA GLU A 50 5.80 3.18 5.72
C GLU A 50 6.22 4.29 4.77
N GLU A 51 6.58 5.47 5.29
CA GLU A 51 7.29 6.47 4.48
C GLU A 51 8.72 6.00 4.23
N ILE A 52 9.13 6.00 2.97
CA ILE A 52 10.49 5.67 2.53
C ILE A 52 11.18 6.92 2.00
N LYS A 53 12.48 7.06 2.28
CA LYS A 53 13.30 8.21 1.87
C LYS A 53 14.17 7.88 0.67
#